data_AF-A0AB38EFS2-F1
#
_entry.id   AF-A0AB38EFS2-F1
#
_cell.length_a   1.000
_cell.length_b   1.000
_cell.length_c   1.000
_cell.angle_alpha   90.00
_cell.angle_beta   90.00
_cell.angle_gamma   90.00
#
_symmetry.space_group_name_H-M   'P 1'
#
loop_
_entity.id
_entity.type
_entity.pdbx_description
1 polymer ?
#
loop_
_entity_poly.entity_id
_entity_poly.type
_entity_poly.pdbx_seq_one_letter_code
_entity_poly.pdbx_strand_id
1 'polypeptide(L)'
;MGSWLGNLSLKYKFWAVNAVAFFTTLLLVLFALQLEQQARAETSRQAAQAQARLLSAWSADKPLPSSDTLLVYTQGQAPVLNGLALPELANGSGWVALDKPSGGQWLNGAWLAPANKGQQLAVLAFTPTFKQILLDRFMHYAAAVFVLMLLMLCASQLLIRFLLSQLNALKDVMLHVEKSGDLSARVANRSDDEVGQMAKAFNAMQAGYQRVVNTVSQTASRLDEGAAHLASGMKDVRQGMLGQQSETDQVATAINEMTATVHHIAQHATATRDQSQTADALAVTGKGVVDRVQVSIAGLSSGVQQTAEMIQRMAEDSQKINSVVNVIHSIAEQTNLLALNAAIEAARAGEMGRGFAVVADEVRNLARRVQTSTDEITTMVSTLQSGTRDAVDFMQDSSFKADECVQQAREAGEALAAIASAVAQMRESNTQIAVAAQQQSQVAEDMNRAVVSIRDVTERTVIQTVDSASTSDQLATLAGELNSAIGQLRL
;
A
#
# COMPACT_ATOMS: atom_id res chain seq x y z
N MET A 1 -51.04 -16.54 -39.34
CA MET A 1 -50.76 -16.11 -40.73
C MET A 1 -49.84 -14.87 -40.83
N GLY A 2 -49.07 -14.50 -39.81
CA GLY A 2 -48.28 -13.25 -39.80
C GLY A 2 -46.80 -13.36 -40.16
N SER A 3 -46.17 -14.54 -40.07
CA SER A 3 -44.71 -14.68 -40.23
C SER A 3 -44.23 -14.67 -41.68
N TRP A 4 -45.02 -15.22 -42.62
CA TRP A 4 -44.63 -15.28 -44.04
C TRP A 4 -44.56 -13.90 -44.69
N LEU A 5 -45.45 -12.98 -44.30
CA LEU A 5 -45.39 -11.59 -44.74
C LEU A 5 -44.17 -10.85 -44.18
N GLY A 6 -43.67 -11.20 -42.98
CA GLY A 6 -42.53 -10.53 -42.36
C GLY A 6 -41.28 -10.51 -43.25
N ASN A 7 -40.90 -11.68 -43.77
CA ASN A 7 -39.67 -11.91 -44.55
C ASN A 7 -39.77 -11.50 -46.02
N LEU A 8 -40.95 -11.10 -46.49
CA LEU A 8 -41.13 -10.67 -47.86
C LEU A 8 -40.50 -9.28 -48.04
N SER A 9 -39.67 -9.11 -49.08
CA SER A 9 -39.07 -7.81 -49.39
C SER A 9 -40.16 -6.74 -49.50
N LEU A 10 -39.86 -5.54 -48.99
CA LEU A 10 -40.76 -4.38 -49.00
C LEU A 10 -41.39 -4.17 -50.38
N LYS A 11 -40.62 -4.40 -51.45
CA LYS A 11 -41.08 -4.35 -52.84
C LYS A 11 -42.32 -5.22 -53.10
N TYR A 12 -42.33 -6.47 -52.62
CA TYR A 12 -43.44 -7.38 -52.85
C TYR A 12 -44.67 -7.05 -52.00
N LYS A 13 -44.46 -6.49 -50.80
CA LYS A 13 -45.56 -5.97 -49.95
C LYS A 13 -46.30 -4.84 -50.65
N PHE A 14 -45.57 -3.91 -51.27
CA PHE A 14 -46.18 -2.83 -52.06
C PHE A 14 -46.89 -3.34 -53.32
N TRP A 15 -46.38 -4.39 -53.98
CA TRP A 15 -47.09 -5.05 -55.07
C TRP A 15 -48.44 -5.64 -54.63
N ALA A 16 -48.49 -6.25 -53.43
CA ALA A 16 -49.75 -6.75 -52.88
C ALA A 16 -50.76 -5.61 -52.59
N VAL A 17 -50.30 -4.47 -52.07
CA VAL A 17 -51.16 -3.29 -51.84
C VAL A 17 -51.70 -2.74 -53.16
N ASN A 18 -50.85 -2.60 -54.19
CA ASN A 18 -51.29 -2.15 -55.52
C ASN A 18 -52.29 -3.13 -56.15
N ALA A 19 -52.13 -4.44 -55.93
CA ALA A 19 -53.09 -5.45 -56.39
C ALA A 19 -54.44 -5.33 -55.69
N VAL A 20 -54.48 -5.15 -54.37
CA VAL A 20 -55.73 -4.90 -53.63
C VAL A 20 -56.42 -3.64 -54.15
N ALA A 21 -55.65 -2.56 -54.34
CA ALA A 21 -56.18 -1.31 -54.87
C ALA A 21 -56.79 -1.50 -56.28
N PHE A 22 -56.14 -2.27 -57.15
CA PHE A 22 -56.68 -2.64 -58.46
C PHE A 22 -58.02 -3.37 -58.37
N PHE A 23 -58.15 -4.36 -57.47
CA PHE A 23 -59.42 -5.04 -57.28
C PHE A 23 -60.51 -4.11 -56.73
N THR A 24 -60.16 -3.21 -55.81
CA THR A 24 -61.13 -2.23 -55.28
C THR A 24 -61.61 -1.23 -56.33
N THR A 25 -60.71 -0.74 -57.21
CA THR A 25 -61.10 0.17 -58.28
C THR A 25 -61.97 -0.52 -59.33
N LEU A 26 -61.68 -1.79 -59.64
CA LEU A 26 -62.53 -2.60 -60.52
C LEU A 26 -63.95 -2.76 -59.96
N LEU A 27 -64.08 -3.02 -58.66
CA LEU A 27 -65.36 -3.19 -57.98
C LEU A 27 -66.17 -1.87 -57.99
N LEU A 28 -65.51 -0.72 -57.78
CA LEU A 28 -66.13 0.60 -57.88
C LEU A 28 -66.64 0.90 -59.30
N VAL A 29 -65.92 0.47 -60.35
CA VAL A 29 -66.37 0.63 -61.74
C VAL A 29 -67.63 -0.21 -62.01
N LEU A 30 -67.66 -1.46 -61.54
CA LEU A 30 -68.84 -2.31 -61.66
C LEU A 30 -70.06 -1.70 -60.95
N PHE A 31 -69.84 -1.14 -59.76
CA PHE A 31 -70.88 -0.45 -59.01
C PHE A 31 -71.38 0.82 -59.74
N ALA A 32 -70.47 1.60 -60.33
CA ALA A 32 -70.82 2.78 -61.13
C ALA A 32 -71.65 2.40 -62.39
N LEU A 33 -71.30 1.30 -63.06
CA LEU A 33 -72.06 0.78 -64.20
C LEU A 33 -73.47 0.34 -63.81
N GLN A 34 -73.63 -0.29 -62.64
CA GLN A 34 -74.93 -0.69 -62.11
C GLN A 34 -75.81 0.54 -61.81
N LEU A 35 -75.24 1.59 -61.23
CA LEU A 35 -75.92 2.87 -60.99
C LEU A 35 -76.37 3.53 -62.32
N GLU A 36 -75.52 3.54 -63.34
CA GLU A 36 -75.87 4.13 -64.65
C GLU A 36 -77.00 3.34 -65.35
N GLN A 37 -77.02 2.01 -65.22
CA GLN A 37 -78.11 1.19 -65.75
C GLN A 37 -79.45 1.51 -65.07
N GLN A 38 -79.45 1.63 -63.75
CA GLN A 38 -80.65 2.01 -62.99
C GLN A 38 -81.16 3.40 -63.41
N ALA A 39 -80.26 4.38 -63.54
CA ALA A 39 -80.61 5.72 -63.97
C ALA A 39 -81.22 5.76 -65.38
N ARG A 40 -80.64 5.02 -66.35
CA ARG A 40 -81.20 4.94 -67.72
C ARG A 40 -82.55 4.22 -67.75
N ALA A 41 -82.74 3.22 -66.89
CA ALA A 41 -84.01 2.52 -66.77
C ALA A 41 -85.14 3.45 -66.30
N GLU A 42 -84.85 4.28 -65.30
CA GLU A 42 -85.81 5.26 -64.80
C GLU A 42 -86.14 6.35 -65.82
N THR A 43 -85.13 6.86 -66.54
CA THR A 43 -85.33 7.83 -67.64
C THR A 43 -86.21 7.25 -68.76
N SER A 44 -86.01 5.99 -69.15
CA SER A 44 -86.83 5.34 -70.19
C SER A 44 -88.30 5.21 -69.78
N ARG A 45 -88.55 4.94 -68.50
CA ARG A 45 -89.90 4.83 -67.92
C ARG A 45 -90.60 6.20 -67.92
N GLN A 46 -89.90 7.25 -67.51
CA GLN A 46 -90.43 8.62 -67.55
C GLN A 46 -90.74 9.07 -68.98
N ALA A 47 -89.87 8.74 -69.94
CA ALA A 47 -90.09 9.04 -71.36
C ALA A 47 -91.34 8.33 -71.92
N ALA A 48 -91.51 7.04 -71.65
CA ALA A 48 -92.70 6.29 -72.08
C ALA A 48 -93.99 6.84 -71.44
N GLN A 49 -93.95 7.25 -70.17
CA GLN A 49 -95.08 7.90 -69.51
C GLN A 49 -95.44 9.24 -70.17
N ALA A 50 -94.45 10.09 -70.46
CA ALA A 50 -94.66 11.37 -71.11
C ALA A 50 -95.24 11.20 -72.52
N GLN A 51 -94.71 10.24 -73.29
CA GLN A 51 -95.18 9.93 -74.64
C GLN A 51 -96.60 9.34 -74.62
N ALA A 52 -96.93 8.46 -73.66
CA ALA A 52 -98.27 7.92 -73.50
C ALA A 52 -99.31 9.00 -73.17
N ARG A 53 -98.95 9.98 -72.32
CA ARG A 53 -99.81 11.15 -72.04
C ARG A 53 -100.11 11.95 -73.30
N LEU A 54 -99.09 12.24 -74.12
CA LEU A 54 -99.27 12.96 -75.38
C LEU A 54 -100.18 12.19 -76.34
N LEU A 55 -100.02 10.87 -76.44
CA LEU A 55 -100.82 10.02 -77.33
C LEU A 55 -102.27 9.86 -76.84
N SER A 56 -102.51 9.88 -75.53
CA SER A 56 -103.88 9.86 -74.98
C SER A 56 -104.68 11.13 -75.30
N ALA A 57 -103.99 12.24 -75.59
CA ALA A 57 -104.61 13.51 -76.01
C ALA A 57 -104.68 13.67 -77.54
N TRP A 58 -104.33 12.64 -78.31
CA TRP A 58 -104.28 12.69 -79.78
C TRP A 58 -105.70 12.68 -80.38
N SER A 59 -105.93 13.50 -81.42
CA SER A 59 -107.26 13.67 -82.03
C SER A 59 -107.77 12.40 -82.73
N ALA A 60 -109.04 12.07 -82.54
CA ALA A 60 -109.67 10.83 -83.02
C ALA A 60 -109.64 10.60 -84.55
N ASP A 61 -109.53 11.67 -85.34
CA ASP A 61 -109.65 11.62 -86.81
C ASP A 61 -108.30 11.58 -87.55
N LYS A 62 -107.17 11.46 -86.83
CA LYS A 62 -105.83 11.34 -87.44
C LYS A 62 -105.19 9.99 -87.13
N PRO A 63 -104.53 9.33 -88.10
CA PRO A 63 -103.81 8.10 -87.84
C PRO A 63 -102.72 8.33 -86.79
N LEU A 64 -102.58 7.38 -85.86
CA LEU A 64 -101.52 7.38 -84.87
C LEU A 64 -100.16 7.25 -85.57
N PRO A 65 -99.11 7.95 -85.08
CA PRO A 65 -97.78 7.80 -85.62
C PRO A 65 -97.28 6.37 -85.37
N SER A 66 -96.83 5.70 -86.44
CA SER A 66 -96.12 4.44 -86.32
C SER A 66 -94.78 4.68 -85.63
N SER A 67 -94.56 4.06 -84.48
CA SER A 67 -93.29 4.10 -83.74
C SER A 67 -92.99 2.71 -83.21
N ASP A 68 -91.71 2.32 -83.23
CA ASP A 68 -91.26 1.03 -82.70
C ASP A 68 -91.47 0.89 -81.18
N THR A 69 -91.76 2.00 -80.50
CA THR A 69 -92.12 2.02 -79.08
C THR A 69 -93.63 2.06 -78.86
N LEU A 70 -94.46 2.11 -79.89
CA LEU A 70 -95.91 2.19 -79.76
C LEU A 70 -96.59 0.91 -80.26
N LEU A 71 -97.38 0.30 -79.40
CA LEU A 71 -98.13 -0.91 -79.72
C LEU A 71 -99.62 -0.66 -79.49
N VAL A 72 -100.42 -0.78 -80.56
CA VAL A 72 -101.87 -0.61 -80.51
C VAL A 72 -102.51 -1.99 -80.59
N TYR A 73 -103.34 -2.34 -79.61
CA TYR A 73 -103.99 -3.64 -79.56
C TYR A 73 -105.38 -3.53 -78.95
N THR A 74 -106.22 -4.54 -79.15
CA THR A 74 -107.57 -4.57 -78.59
C THR A 74 -107.52 -4.98 -77.13
N GLN A 75 -108.24 -4.27 -76.28
CA GLN A 75 -108.28 -4.55 -74.85
C GLN A 75 -108.71 -6.01 -74.59
N GLY A 76 -107.96 -6.74 -73.77
CA GLY A 76 -108.19 -8.16 -73.47
C GLY A 76 -107.45 -9.16 -74.38
N GLN A 77 -106.82 -8.71 -75.47
CA GLN A 77 -106.03 -9.56 -76.36
C GLN A 77 -104.54 -9.34 -76.11
N ALA A 78 -103.75 -10.41 -75.93
CA ALA A 78 -102.32 -10.29 -75.67
C ALA A 78 -101.58 -9.74 -76.90
N PRO A 79 -101.00 -8.53 -76.86
CA PRO A 79 -100.21 -8.03 -77.97
C PRO A 79 -98.95 -8.87 -78.18
N VAL A 80 -98.51 -8.96 -79.43
CA VAL A 80 -97.26 -9.62 -79.80
C VAL A 80 -96.31 -8.58 -80.37
N LEU A 81 -95.12 -8.46 -79.77
CA LEU A 81 -94.04 -7.61 -80.25
C LEU A 81 -92.90 -8.50 -80.76
N ASN A 82 -92.55 -8.43 -82.05
CA ASN A 82 -91.42 -9.18 -82.62
C ASN A 82 -91.42 -10.68 -82.27
N GLY A 83 -92.59 -11.32 -82.32
CA GLY A 83 -92.78 -12.74 -81.96
C GLY A 83 -92.88 -13.03 -80.46
N LEU A 84 -92.75 -12.01 -79.61
CA LEU A 84 -92.84 -12.12 -78.16
C LEU A 84 -94.26 -11.74 -77.69
N ALA A 85 -95.00 -12.71 -77.13
CA ALA A 85 -96.31 -12.45 -76.57
C ALA A 85 -96.20 -11.69 -75.24
N LEU A 86 -96.95 -10.61 -75.11
CA LEU A 86 -96.99 -9.72 -73.95
C LEU A 86 -98.35 -9.82 -73.25
N PRO A 87 -98.68 -10.97 -72.62
CA PRO A 87 -99.97 -11.15 -71.96
C PRO A 87 -100.16 -10.21 -70.77
N GLU A 88 -99.08 -9.73 -70.15
CA GLU A 88 -99.14 -8.76 -69.03
C GLU A 88 -99.82 -7.45 -69.44
N LEU A 89 -99.83 -7.11 -70.73
CA LEU A 89 -100.46 -5.89 -71.23
C LEU A 89 -101.98 -6.04 -71.39
N ALA A 90 -102.50 -7.25 -71.63
CA ALA A 90 -103.88 -7.48 -72.06
C ALA A 90 -104.95 -6.82 -71.16
N ASN A 91 -104.71 -6.79 -69.84
CA ASN A 91 -105.63 -6.22 -68.83
C ASN A 91 -104.96 -5.18 -67.92
N GLY A 92 -103.78 -4.68 -68.29
CA GLY A 92 -103.03 -3.73 -67.47
C GLY A 92 -103.56 -2.29 -67.55
N SER A 93 -103.23 -1.47 -66.55
CA SER A 93 -103.44 -0.02 -66.56
C SER A 93 -102.25 0.71 -65.96
N GLY A 94 -101.79 1.81 -66.59
CA GLY A 94 -100.60 2.53 -66.14
C GLY A 94 -99.30 1.84 -66.56
N TRP A 95 -98.29 1.86 -65.69
CA TRP A 95 -97.02 1.17 -65.97
C TRP A 95 -97.14 -0.33 -65.70
N VAL A 96 -96.79 -1.14 -66.69
CA VAL A 96 -96.64 -2.59 -66.54
C VAL A 96 -95.19 -2.96 -66.79
N ALA A 97 -94.55 -3.57 -65.79
CA ALA A 97 -93.22 -4.13 -65.95
C ALA A 97 -93.29 -5.41 -66.78
N LEU A 98 -92.42 -5.53 -67.77
CA LEU A 98 -92.39 -6.66 -68.69
C LEU A 98 -91.11 -7.46 -68.51
N ASP A 99 -89.97 -6.80 -68.28
CA ASP A 99 -88.66 -7.41 -68.07
C ASP A 99 -88.31 -8.52 -69.07
N LYS A 100 -88.50 -8.24 -70.37
CA LYS A 100 -88.22 -9.21 -71.45
C LYS A 100 -87.17 -8.70 -72.42
N PRO A 101 -86.30 -9.57 -72.96
CA PRO A 101 -85.43 -9.20 -74.07
C PRO A 101 -86.24 -9.02 -75.36
N SER A 102 -86.05 -7.91 -76.07
CA SER A 102 -86.70 -7.67 -77.37
C SER A 102 -85.76 -6.89 -78.30
N GLY A 103 -85.42 -7.47 -79.45
CA GLY A 103 -84.67 -6.78 -80.51
C GLY A 103 -83.28 -6.25 -80.11
N GLY A 104 -82.60 -6.89 -79.16
CA GLY A 104 -81.29 -6.45 -78.67
C GLY A 104 -81.32 -5.37 -77.58
N GLN A 105 -82.50 -4.87 -77.21
CA GLN A 105 -82.71 -4.03 -76.03
C GLN A 105 -83.50 -4.79 -74.96
N TRP A 106 -83.46 -4.30 -73.72
CA TRP A 106 -84.25 -4.87 -72.64
C TRP A 106 -85.56 -4.09 -72.51
N LEU A 107 -86.69 -4.74 -72.78
CA LEU A 107 -88.01 -4.17 -72.57
C LEU A 107 -88.29 -4.17 -71.07
N ASN A 108 -88.05 -3.03 -70.44
CA ASN A 108 -88.26 -2.83 -69.00
C ASN A 108 -89.76 -2.87 -68.67
N GLY A 109 -90.57 -2.19 -69.49
CA GLY A 109 -92.02 -2.21 -69.34
C GLY A 109 -92.74 -1.41 -70.41
N ALA A 110 -94.04 -1.23 -70.25
CA ALA A 110 -94.83 -0.36 -71.09
C ALA A 110 -95.77 0.52 -70.26
N TRP A 111 -96.03 1.72 -70.74
CA TRP A 111 -97.07 2.58 -70.21
C TRP A 111 -98.35 2.45 -71.04
N LEU A 112 -99.45 2.11 -70.37
CA LEU A 112 -100.75 1.86 -70.99
C LEU A 112 -101.63 3.11 -70.95
N ALA A 113 -102.21 3.44 -72.10
CA ALA A 113 -103.17 4.53 -72.24
C ALA A 113 -104.38 4.08 -73.08
N PRO A 114 -105.60 4.55 -72.77
CA PRO A 114 -106.79 4.21 -73.56
C PRO A 114 -106.73 4.88 -74.95
N ALA A 115 -107.16 4.15 -75.98
CA ALA A 115 -107.41 4.68 -77.33
C ALA A 115 -108.89 4.53 -77.73
N ASN A 116 -109.30 5.24 -78.79
CA ASN A 116 -110.69 5.23 -79.26
C ASN A 116 -111.12 3.86 -79.81
N LYS A 117 -112.42 3.54 -79.66
CA LYS A 117 -113.06 2.31 -80.16
C LYS A 117 -112.52 0.99 -79.56
N GLY A 118 -112.31 0.95 -78.24
CA GLY A 118 -111.97 -0.30 -77.52
C GLY A 118 -110.52 -0.79 -77.69
N GLN A 119 -109.65 0.06 -78.20
CA GLN A 119 -108.21 -0.20 -78.34
C GLN A 119 -107.42 0.36 -77.15
N GLN A 120 -106.32 -0.29 -76.78
CA GLN A 120 -105.33 0.20 -75.83
C GLN A 120 -104.01 0.50 -76.54
N LEU A 121 -103.34 1.55 -76.09
CA LEU A 121 -101.99 1.93 -76.49
C LEU A 121 -101.02 1.46 -75.40
N ALA A 122 -99.99 0.73 -75.78
CA ALA A 122 -98.83 0.45 -74.94
C ALA A 122 -97.62 1.20 -75.52
N VAL A 123 -97.10 2.17 -74.75
CA VAL A 123 -95.82 2.81 -75.05
C VAL A 123 -94.72 2.04 -74.33
N LEU A 124 -93.94 1.30 -75.10
CA LEU A 124 -92.83 0.45 -74.67
C LEU A 124 -91.65 1.32 -74.23
N ALA A 125 -91.08 0.98 -73.08
CA ALA A 125 -89.86 1.56 -72.55
C ALA A 125 -88.74 0.54 -72.64
N PHE A 126 -87.81 0.81 -73.55
CA PHE A 126 -86.61 0.01 -73.71
C PHE A 126 -85.45 0.60 -72.91
N THR A 127 -84.64 -0.29 -72.36
CA THR A 127 -83.44 0.05 -71.60
C THR A 127 -82.23 -0.63 -72.22
N PRO A 128 -81.09 0.06 -72.31
CA PRO A 128 -79.87 -0.57 -72.79
C PRO A 128 -79.46 -1.66 -71.78
N THR A 129 -79.04 -2.81 -72.29
CA THR A 129 -78.56 -3.90 -71.45
C THR A 129 -77.26 -3.51 -70.75
N PHE A 130 -76.96 -4.15 -69.61
CA PHE A 130 -75.67 -4.00 -68.91
C PHE A 130 -74.48 -4.12 -69.87
N LYS A 131 -74.51 -5.09 -70.80
CA LYS A 131 -73.48 -5.29 -71.82
C LYS A 131 -73.32 -4.09 -72.76
N GLN A 132 -74.41 -3.41 -73.12
CA GLN A 132 -74.37 -2.24 -74.00
C GLN A 132 -73.81 -1.01 -73.29
N ILE A 133 -74.25 -0.76 -72.06
CA ILE A 133 -73.70 0.33 -71.22
C ILE A 133 -72.21 0.09 -70.97
N LEU A 134 -71.85 -1.16 -70.66
CA LEU A 134 -70.46 -1.55 -70.48
C LEU A 134 -69.64 -1.27 -71.73
N LEU A 135 -70.10 -1.66 -72.93
CA LEU A 135 -69.37 -1.42 -74.18
C LEU A 135 -69.28 0.07 -74.55
N ASP A 136 -70.35 0.84 -74.35
CA ASP A 136 -70.42 2.29 -74.63
C ASP A 136 -69.48 3.09 -73.71
N ARG A 137 -69.45 2.75 -72.42
CA ARG A 137 -68.60 3.40 -71.42
C ARG A 137 -67.25 2.73 -71.22
N PHE A 138 -66.99 1.60 -71.88
CA PHE A 138 -65.79 0.79 -71.68
C PHE A 138 -64.53 1.64 -71.79
N MET A 139 -64.40 2.42 -72.87
CA MET A 139 -63.20 3.23 -73.12
C MET A 139 -63.00 4.32 -72.06
N HIS A 140 -64.07 4.92 -71.55
CA HIS A 140 -64.00 5.98 -70.54
C HIS A 140 -63.58 5.41 -69.18
N TYR A 141 -64.21 4.31 -68.73
CA TYR A 141 -63.85 3.66 -67.48
C TYR A 141 -62.47 3.00 -67.56
N ALA A 142 -62.13 2.36 -68.68
CA ALA A 142 -60.81 1.78 -68.91
C ALA A 142 -59.70 2.84 -68.86
N ALA A 143 -59.92 4.01 -69.49
CA ALA A 143 -58.96 5.12 -69.43
C ALA A 143 -58.80 5.68 -68.01
N ALA A 144 -59.90 5.88 -67.28
CA ALA A 144 -59.84 6.38 -65.90
C ALA A 144 -59.11 5.41 -64.96
N VAL A 145 -59.42 4.10 -65.04
CA VAL A 145 -58.73 3.06 -64.26
C VAL A 145 -57.26 3.00 -64.64
N PHE A 146 -56.93 3.06 -65.92
CA PHE A 146 -55.53 3.02 -66.38
C PHE A 146 -54.72 4.20 -65.84
N VAL A 147 -55.24 5.44 -65.92
CA VAL A 147 -54.57 6.63 -65.40
C VAL A 147 -54.39 6.56 -63.88
N LEU A 148 -55.43 6.17 -63.14
CA LEU A 148 -55.35 6.00 -61.69
C LEU A 148 -54.33 4.93 -61.30
N MET A 149 -54.29 3.81 -62.03
CA MET A 149 -53.34 2.73 -61.78
C MET A 149 -51.90 3.17 -62.08
N LEU A 150 -51.68 3.95 -63.15
CA LEU A 150 -50.37 4.46 -63.51
C LEU A 150 -49.87 5.47 -62.47
N LEU A 151 -50.72 6.39 -62.01
CA LEU A 151 -50.40 7.33 -60.94
C LEU A 151 -50.07 6.60 -59.63
N MET A 152 -50.87 5.59 -59.27
CA MET A 152 -50.63 4.80 -58.06
C MET A 152 -49.34 3.99 -58.13
N LEU A 153 -49.06 3.35 -59.28
CA LEU A 153 -47.80 2.65 -59.52
C LEU A 153 -46.61 3.59 -59.46
N CYS A 154 -46.71 4.78 -60.04
CA CYS A 154 -45.66 5.80 -60.00
C CYS A 154 -45.39 6.26 -58.56
N ALA A 155 -46.43 6.63 -57.82
CA ALA A 155 -46.31 7.03 -56.42
C ALA A 155 -45.73 5.91 -55.54
N SER A 156 -46.21 4.67 -55.72
CA SER A 156 -45.69 3.49 -55.03
C SER A 156 -44.21 3.27 -55.32
N GLN A 157 -43.80 3.34 -56.59
CA GLN A 157 -42.42 3.13 -56.99
C GLN A 157 -41.48 4.22 -56.47
N LEU A 158 -41.95 5.48 -56.44
CA LEU A 158 -41.19 6.61 -55.92
C LEU A 158 -40.98 6.47 -54.40
N LEU A 159 -42.02 6.05 -53.68
CA LEU A 159 -41.95 5.80 -52.24
C LEU A 159 -41.07 4.59 -51.89
N ILE A 160 -41.14 3.49 -52.66
CA ILE A 160 -40.25 2.32 -52.50
C ILE A 160 -38.80 2.72 -52.73
N ARG A 161 -38.52 3.45 -53.83
CA ARG A 161 -37.16 3.86 -54.18
C ARG A 161 -36.59 4.80 -53.12
N PHE A 162 -37.42 5.69 -52.58
CA PHE A 162 -37.07 6.50 -51.43
C PHE A 162 -36.76 5.60 -50.22
N LEU A 163 -37.71 4.87 -49.64
CA LEU A 163 -37.46 4.05 -48.43
C LEU A 163 -36.26 3.10 -48.57
N LEU A 164 -36.14 2.36 -49.67
CA LEU A 164 -35.06 1.39 -49.87
C LEU A 164 -33.68 2.06 -50.01
N SER A 165 -33.58 3.24 -50.62
CA SER A 165 -32.29 3.93 -50.75
C SER A 165 -31.72 4.34 -49.40
N GLN A 166 -32.57 4.85 -48.50
CA GLN A 166 -32.17 5.28 -47.16
C GLN A 166 -31.85 4.06 -46.26
N LEU A 167 -32.68 3.01 -46.32
CA LEU A 167 -32.42 1.77 -45.58
C LEU A 167 -31.16 1.04 -46.06
N ASN A 168 -30.91 1.00 -47.37
CA ASN A 168 -29.69 0.38 -47.89
C ASN A 168 -28.45 1.19 -47.49
N ALA A 169 -28.49 2.53 -47.51
CA ALA A 169 -27.36 3.34 -47.05
C ALA A 169 -27.02 3.07 -45.57
N LEU A 170 -28.03 3.00 -44.69
CA LEU A 170 -27.82 2.62 -43.28
C LEU A 170 -27.24 1.20 -43.16
N LYS A 171 -27.84 0.23 -43.85
CA LYS A 171 -27.39 -1.17 -43.88
C LYS A 171 -25.95 -1.30 -44.37
N ASP A 172 -25.58 -0.60 -45.43
CA ASP A 172 -24.25 -0.68 -46.04
C ASP A 172 -23.18 -0.10 -45.11
N VAL A 173 -23.47 0.99 -44.39
CA VAL A 173 -22.59 1.51 -43.34
C VAL A 173 -22.49 0.51 -42.17
N MET A 174 -23.60 -0.07 -41.71
CA MET A 174 -23.58 -1.07 -40.64
C MET A 174 -22.73 -2.30 -41.02
N LEU A 175 -22.87 -2.79 -42.26
CA LEU A 175 -22.06 -3.89 -42.80
C LEU A 175 -20.59 -3.50 -42.99
N HIS A 176 -20.32 -2.23 -43.33
CA HIS A 176 -18.96 -1.74 -43.39
C HIS A 176 -18.31 -1.80 -42.00
N VAL A 177 -18.96 -1.24 -40.98
CA VAL A 177 -18.48 -1.23 -39.58
C VAL A 177 -18.25 -2.64 -39.05
N GLU A 178 -19.17 -3.58 -39.32
CA GLU A 178 -19.03 -4.99 -38.90
C GLU A 178 -17.81 -5.67 -39.52
N LYS A 179 -17.51 -5.42 -40.81
CA LYS A 179 -16.38 -6.04 -41.50
C LYS A 179 -15.04 -5.37 -41.25
N SER A 180 -15.02 -4.04 -41.18
CA SER A 180 -13.79 -3.26 -41.12
C SER A 180 -13.39 -2.89 -39.69
N GLY A 181 -14.30 -2.99 -38.72
CA GLY A 181 -14.08 -2.44 -37.39
C GLY A 181 -13.97 -0.91 -37.38
N ASP A 182 -14.39 -0.22 -38.45
CA ASP A 182 -14.29 1.23 -38.59
C ASP A 182 -15.39 1.94 -37.81
N LEU A 183 -15.08 2.29 -36.57
CA LEU A 183 -15.94 3.06 -35.69
C LEU A 183 -16.01 4.55 -36.06
N SER A 184 -15.23 5.02 -37.04
CA SER A 184 -15.30 6.40 -37.57
C SER A 184 -16.48 6.59 -38.55
N ALA A 185 -16.95 5.50 -39.15
CA ALA A 185 -17.99 5.55 -40.17
C ALA A 185 -19.32 6.10 -39.63
N ARG A 186 -19.94 7.01 -40.37
CA ARG A 186 -21.21 7.66 -40.01
C ARG A 186 -22.24 7.54 -41.12
N VAL A 187 -23.50 7.40 -40.72
CA VAL A 187 -24.64 7.41 -41.63
C VAL A 187 -25.07 8.86 -41.84
N ALA A 188 -25.20 9.27 -43.11
CA ALA A 188 -25.64 10.63 -43.44
C ALA A 188 -27.08 10.88 -42.97
N ASN A 189 -27.28 11.91 -42.16
CA ASN A 189 -28.59 12.28 -41.61
C ASN A 189 -29.39 13.11 -42.63
N ARG A 190 -30.10 12.44 -43.54
CA ARG A 190 -30.81 13.07 -44.68
C ARG A 190 -32.31 13.25 -44.46
N SER A 191 -32.88 12.72 -43.39
CA SER A 191 -34.33 12.76 -43.10
C SER A 191 -34.57 12.84 -41.59
N ASP A 192 -35.73 13.34 -41.17
CA ASP A 192 -36.18 13.36 -39.77
C ASP A 192 -37.28 12.32 -39.49
N ASP A 193 -37.57 11.46 -40.46
CA ASP A 193 -38.45 10.29 -40.33
C ASP A 193 -37.83 9.18 -39.45
N GLU A 194 -38.54 8.06 -39.33
CA GLU A 194 -38.11 6.91 -38.53
C GLU A 194 -36.73 6.38 -38.97
N VAL A 195 -36.41 6.43 -40.27
CA VAL A 195 -35.12 5.99 -40.79
C VAL A 195 -34.01 6.97 -40.41
N GLY A 196 -34.31 8.27 -40.45
CA GLY A 196 -33.45 9.33 -39.91
C GLY A 196 -33.16 9.16 -38.42
N GLN A 197 -34.18 8.83 -37.62
CA GLN A 197 -34.02 8.54 -36.19
C GLN A 197 -33.14 7.29 -35.95
N MET A 198 -33.30 6.23 -36.75
CA MET A 198 -32.40 5.06 -36.70
C MET A 198 -30.96 5.42 -37.03
N ALA A 199 -30.73 6.27 -38.05
CA ALA A 199 -29.40 6.75 -38.40
C ALA A 199 -28.77 7.59 -37.27
N LYS A 200 -29.55 8.47 -36.63
CA LYS A 200 -29.11 9.25 -35.45
C LYS A 200 -28.75 8.33 -34.28
N ALA A 201 -29.60 7.34 -33.97
CA ALA A 201 -29.34 6.38 -32.90
C ALA A 201 -28.09 5.53 -33.16
N PHE A 202 -27.89 5.07 -34.40
CA PHE A 202 -26.68 4.35 -34.81
C PHE A 202 -25.42 5.22 -34.67
N ASN A 203 -25.45 6.47 -35.14
CA ASN A 203 -24.33 7.39 -35.00
C ASN A 203 -24.01 7.69 -33.52
N ALA A 204 -25.03 7.81 -32.66
CA ALA A 204 -24.84 7.99 -31.22
C ALA A 204 -24.21 6.75 -30.56
N MET A 205 -24.62 5.54 -30.97
CA MET A 205 -24.03 4.27 -30.52
C MET A 205 -22.56 4.16 -30.94
N GLN A 206 -22.24 4.46 -32.21
CA GLN A 206 -20.88 4.58 -32.75
C GLN A 206 -20.01 5.53 -31.90
N ALA A 207 -20.51 6.74 -31.61
CA ALA A 207 -19.81 7.70 -30.76
C ALA A 207 -19.62 7.21 -29.31
N GLY A 208 -20.57 6.42 -28.80
CA GLY A 208 -20.43 5.70 -27.53
C GLY A 208 -19.28 4.70 -27.55
N TYR A 209 -19.21 3.86 -28.59
CA TYR A 209 -18.13 2.88 -28.73
C TYR A 209 -16.76 3.52 -28.90
N GLN A 210 -16.63 4.57 -29.73
CA GLN A 210 -15.37 5.32 -29.83
C GLN A 210 -14.89 5.84 -28.48
N ARG A 211 -15.79 6.38 -27.64
CA ARG A 211 -15.42 6.84 -26.30
C ARG A 211 -14.91 5.69 -25.43
N VAL A 212 -15.62 4.56 -25.41
CA VAL A 212 -15.21 3.37 -24.64
C VAL A 212 -13.84 2.88 -25.12
N VAL A 213 -13.65 2.70 -26.42
CA VAL A 213 -12.38 2.24 -27.01
C VAL A 213 -11.24 3.19 -26.67
N ASN A 214 -11.45 4.50 -26.78
CA ASN A 214 -10.47 5.52 -26.37
C ASN A 214 -10.13 5.42 -24.87
N THR A 215 -11.13 5.26 -24.01
CA THR A 215 -10.90 5.11 -22.56
C THR A 215 -10.12 3.83 -22.25
N VAL A 216 -10.43 2.70 -22.90
CA VAL A 216 -9.69 1.45 -22.69
C VAL A 216 -8.26 1.58 -23.21
N SER A 217 -8.03 2.19 -24.38
CA SER A 217 -6.69 2.43 -24.93
C SER A 217 -5.84 3.30 -23.98
N GLN A 218 -6.40 4.40 -23.48
CA GLN A 218 -5.72 5.25 -22.49
C GLN A 218 -5.43 4.50 -21.18
N THR A 219 -6.38 3.66 -20.73
CA THR A 219 -6.20 2.87 -19.50
C THR A 219 -5.14 1.78 -19.68
N ALA A 220 -5.09 1.12 -20.83
CA ALA A 220 -4.06 0.14 -21.18
C ALA A 220 -2.67 0.80 -21.26
N SER A 221 -2.55 1.97 -21.90
CA SER A 221 -1.28 2.73 -21.93
C SER A 221 -0.81 3.09 -20.52
N ARG A 222 -1.71 3.54 -19.64
CA ARG A 222 -1.37 3.84 -18.23
C ARG A 222 -1.00 2.59 -17.45
N LEU A 223 -1.60 1.44 -17.76
CA LEU A 223 -1.26 0.16 -17.14
C LEU A 223 0.14 -0.30 -17.56
N ASP A 224 0.50 -0.15 -18.84
CA ASP A 224 1.83 -0.45 -19.37
C ASP A 224 2.90 0.42 -18.72
N GLU A 225 2.70 1.74 -18.67
CA GLU A 225 3.59 2.67 -17.95
C GLU A 225 3.73 2.33 -16.47
N GLY A 226 2.61 2.03 -15.79
CA GLY A 226 2.58 1.64 -14.38
C GLY A 226 3.34 0.33 -14.12
N ALA A 227 3.18 -0.66 -15.00
CA ALA A 227 3.89 -1.92 -14.93
C ALA A 227 5.40 -1.74 -15.15
N ALA A 228 5.81 -0.91 -16.12
CA ALA A 228 7.22 -0.59 -16.36
C ALA A 228 7.86 0.14 -15.16
N HIS A 229 7.15 1.11 -14.57
CA HIS A 229 7.58 1.79 -13.35
C HIS A 229 7.72 0.82 -12.17
N LEU A 230 6.76 -0.09 -11.98
CA LEU A 230 6.82 -1.10 -10.93
C LEU A 230 8.00 -2.05 -11.13
N ALA A 231 8.23 -2.52 -12.35
CA ALA A 231 9.38 -3.38 -12.68
C ALA A 231 10.72 -2.68 -12.40
N SER A 232 10.84 -1.40 -12.76
CA SER A 232 12.02 -0.59 -12.41
C SER A 232 12.18 -0.44 -10.90
N GLY A 233 11.11 -0.12 -10.17
CA GLY A 233 11.14 -0.03 -8.71
C GLY A 233 11.55 -1.35 -8.05
N MET A 234 11.09 -2.49 -8.55
CA MET A 234 11.51 -3.81 -8.07
C MET A 234 13.00 -4.06 -8.31
N LYS A 235 13.57 -3.58 -9.43
CA LYS A 235 15.02 -3.67 -9.68
C LYS A 235 15.82 -2.88 -8.65
N ASP A 236 15.37 -1.68 -8.30
CA ASP A 236 16.02 -0.83 -7.29
C ASP A 236 15.91 -1.45 -5.89
N VAL A 237 14.74 -1.97 -5.52
CA VAL A 237 14.55 -2.71 -4.26
C VAL A 237 15.49 -3.91 -4.18
N ARG A 238 15.60 -4.70 -5.26
CA ARG A 238 16.52 -5.84 -5.31
C ARG A 238 17.97 -5.42 -5.09
N GLN A 239 18.40 -4.32 -5.71
CA GLN A 239 19.75 -3.80 -5.51
C GLN A 239 19.97 -3.32 -4.07
N GLY A 240 18.98 -2.64 -3.48
CA GLY A 240 19.01 -2.26 -2.07
C GLY A 240 19.12 -3.45 -1.13
N MET A 241 18.39 -4.53 -1.40
CA MET A 241 18.45 -5.77 -0.59
C MET A 241 19.82 -6.46 -0.67
N LEU A 242 20.50 -6.44 -1.82
CA LEU A 242 21.88 -6.95 -1.93
C LEU A 242 22.85 -6.13 -1.07
N GLY A 243 22.68 -4.80 -1.03
CA GLY A 243 23.44 -3.92 -0.14
C GLY A 243 23.17 -4.25 1.34
N GLN A 244 21.89 -4.33 1.71
CA GLN A 244 21.46 -4.67 3.07
C GLN A 244 21.97 -6.05 3.52
N GLN A 245 22.01 -7.04 2.63
CA GLN A 245 22.60 -8.35 2.92
C GLN A 245 24.09 -8.21 3.28
N SER A 246 24.85 -7.45 2.49
CA SER A 246 26.27 -7.22 2.77
C SER A 246 26.50 -6.49 4.09
N GLU A 247 25.69 -5.47 4.40
CA GLU A 247 25.75 -4.77 5.70
C GLU A 247 25.41 -5.72 6.85
N THR A 248 24.39 -6.57 6.68
CA THR A 248 23.99 -7.56 7.69
C THR A 248 25.11 -8.56 7.98
N ASP A 249 25.82 -9.04 6.95
CA ASP A 249 26.98 -9.94 7.13
C ASP A 249 28.15 -9.25 7.84
N GLN A 250 28.37 -7.94 7.59
CA GLN A 250 29.37 -7.16 8.32
C GLN A 250 29.00 -6.99 9.79
N VAL A 251 27.73 -6.68 10.09
CA VAL A 251 27.24 -6.57 11.47
C VAL A 251 27.34 -7.92 12.18
N ALA A 252 27.03 -9.04 11.52
CA ALA A 252 27.21 -10.38 12.09
C ALA A 252 28.67 -10.64 12.48
N THR A 253 29.62 -10.24 11.63
CA THR A 253 31.06 -10.35 11.90
C THR A 253 31.45 -9.51 13.10
N ALA A 254 31.00 -8.25 13.16
CA ALA A 254 31.27 -7.35 14.28
C ALA A 254 30.71 -7.87 15.61
N ILE A 255 29.53 -8.51 15.60
CA ILE A 255 28.94 -9.13 16.78
C ILE A 255 29.76 -10.33 17.26
N ASN A 256 30.30 -11.15 16.35
CA ASN A 256 31.20 -12.24 16.71
C ASN A 256 32.49 -11.72 17.36
N GLU A 257 33.11 -10.68 16.80
CA GLU A 257 34.28 -10.02 17.41
C GLU A 257 33.94 -9.39 18.76
N MET A 258 32.77 -8.78 18.89
CA MET A 258 32.26 -8.23 20.16
C MET A 258 32.09 -9.33 21.22
N THR A 259 31.53 -10.48 20.83
CA THR A 259 31.32 -11.62 21.73
C THR A 259 32.66 -12.16 22.24
N ALA A 260 33.65 -12.28 21.35
CA ALA A 260 35.00 -12.69 21.72
C ALA A 260 35.65 -11.69 22.69
N THR A 261 35.59 -10.39 22.38
CA THR A 261 36.17 -9.35 23.24
C THR A 261 35.50 -9.27 24.61
N VAL A 262 34.17 -9.40 24.69
CA VAL A 262 33.44 -9.47 25.96
C VAL A 262 33.87 -10.69 26.79
N HIS A 263 34.07 -11.85 26.16
CA HIS A 263 34.58 -13.04 26.85
C HIS A 263 35.98 -12.80 27.44
N HIS A 264 36.87 -12.17 26.66
CA HIS A 264 38.20 -11.77 27.13
C HIS A 264 38.13 -10.79 28.31
N ILE A 265 37.23 -9.80 28.26
CA ILE A 265 37.03 -8.85 29.37
C ILE A 265 36.58 -9.58 30.65
N ALA A 266 35.64 -10.53 30.56
CA ALA A 266 35.19 -11.31 31.70
C ALA A 266 36.33 -12.15 32.32
N GLN A 267 37.16 -12.79 31.47
CA GLN A 267 38.34 -13.53 31.91
C GLN A 267 39.37 -12.61 32.58
N HIS A 268 39.67 -11.45 31.99
CA HIS A 268 40.62 -10.48 32.54
C HIS A 268 40.13 -9.87 33.85
N ALA A 269 38.83 -9.59 33.99
CA ALA A 269 38.26 -9.12 35.24
C ALA A 269 38.40 -10.17 36.35
N THR A 270 38.16 -11.45 36.03
CA THR A 270 38.33 -12.56 36.96
C THR A 270 39.80 -12.73 37.38
N ALA A 271 40.73 -12.73 36.43
CA ALA A 271 42.16 -12.83 36.71
C ALA A 271 42.66 -11.66 37.57
N THR A 272 42.25 -10.43 37.24
CA THR A 272 42.63 -9.23 38.00
C THR A 272 42.02 -9.25 39.42
N ARG A 273 40.81 -9.78 39.59
CA ARG A 273 40.19 -10.00 40.92
C ARG A 273 41.02 -10.95 41.77
N ASP A 274 41.46 -12.07 41.22
CA ASP A 274 42.25 -13.09 41.93
C ASP A 274 43.65 -12.55 42.28
N GLN A 275 44.26 -11.76 41.38
CA GLN A 275 45.51 -11.07 41.65
C GLN A 275 45.37 -9.98 42.71
N SER A 276 44.24 -9.25 42.72
CA SER A 276 43.91 -8.30 43.77
C SER A 276 43.76 -9.00 45.12
N GLN A 277 43.11 -10.16 45.19
CA GLN A 277 43.01 -10.95 46.42
C GLN A 277 44.39 -11.36 46.95
N THR A 278 45.31 -11.72 46.06
CA THR A 278 46.69 -12.05 46.45
C THR A 278 47.43 -10.82 46.99
N ALA A 279 47.28 -9.67 46.34
CA ALA A 279 47.88 -8.41 46.79
C ALA A 279 47.33 -7.93 48.15
N ASP A 280 46.04 -8.11 48.39
CA ASP A 280 45.39 -7.82 49.68
C ASP A 280 45.98 -8.68 50.81
N ALA A 281 46.11 -9.99 50.57
CA ALA A 281 46.73 -10.92 51.52
C ALA A 281 48.21 -10.55 51.82
N LEU A 282 48.97 -10.12 50.80
CA LEU A 282 50.34 -9.66 50.96
C LEU A 282 50.42 -8.35 51.75
N ALA A 283 49.52 -7.39 51.51
CA ALA A 283 49.47 -6.14 52.25
C ALA A 283 49.12 -6.37 53.74
N VAL A 284 48.13 -7.22 54.02
CA VAL A 284 47.75 -7.62 55.39
C VAL A 284 48.92 -8.33 56.09
N THR A 285 49.59 -9.26 55.40
CA THR A 285 50.76 -9.95 55.96
C THR A 285 51.90 -8.97 56.22
N GLY A 286 52.18 -8.07 55.28
CA GLY A 286 53.20 -7.03 55.41
C GLY A 286 52.92 -6.10 56.59
N LYS A 287 51.67 -5.69 56.80
CA LYS A 287 51.26 -4.90 57.95
C LYS A 287 51.59 -5.62 59.26
N GLY A 288 51.27 -6.91 59.35
CA GLY A 288 51.62 -7.73 60.51
C GLY A 288 53.15 -7.85 60.75
N VAL A 289 53.98 -7.79 59.70
CA VAL A 289 55.44 -7.70 59.87
C VAL A 289 55.83 -6.35 60.48
N VAL A 290 55.29 -5.25 59.94
CA VAL A 290 55.57 -3.90 60.43
C VAL A 290 55.12 -3.70 61.88
N ASP A 291 53.95 -4.20 62.27
CA ASP A 291 53.46 -4.15 63.64
C ASP A 291 54.42 -4.88 64.61
N ARG A 292 54.99 -6.02 64.20
CA ARG A 292 56.01 -6.74 65.00
C ARG A 292 57.33 -5.96 65.10
N VAL A 293 57.74 -5.28 64.03
CA VAL A 293 58.91 -4.41 64.03
C VAL A 293 58.70 -3.26 65.01
N GLN A 294 57.52 -2.63 65.00
CA GLN A 294 57.16 -1.56 65.93
C GLN A 294 57.28 -2.01 67.39
N VAL A 295 56.73 -3.19 67.73
CA VAL A 295 56.84 -3.77 69.09
C VAL A 295 58.30 -4.04 69.46
N SER A 296 59.10 -4.56 68.53
CA SER A 296 60.50 -4.90 68.76
C SER A 296 61.35 -3.65 69.01
N ILE A 297 61.12 -2.58 68.23
CA ILE A 297 61.84 -1.31 68.39
C ILE A 297 61.40 -0.57 69.67
N ALA A 298 60.11 -0.63 70.03
CA ALA A 298 59.65 -0.10 71.31
C ALA A 298 60.32 -0.83 72.50
N GLY A 299 60.49 -2.16 72.40
CA GLY A 299 61.27 -2.93 73.36
C GLY A 299 62.74 -2.54 73.41
N LEU A 300 63.35 -2.28 72.24
CA LEU A 300 64.73 -1.79 72.13
C LEU A 300 64.90 -0.41 72.79
N SER A 301 63.99 0.53 72.52
CA SER A 301 63.97 1.87 73.14
C SER A 301 63.93 1.77 74.67
N SER A 302 63.03 0.91 75.20
CA SER A 302 62.98 0.63 76.64
C SER A 302 64.30 0.04 77.18
N GLY A 303 64.94 -0.86 76.45
CA GLY A 303 66.22 -1.46 76.84
C GLY A 303 67.38 -0.47 76.83
N VAL A 304 67.41 0.43 75.85
CA VAL A 304 68.38 1.54 75.77
C VAL A 304 68.18 2.50 76.95
N GLN A 305 66.94 2.86 77.27
CA GLN A 305 66.63 3.72 78.41
C GLN A 305 67.07 3.11 79.75
N GLN A 306 66.81 1.81 79.94
CA GLN A 306 67.27 1.09 81.14
C GLN A 306 68.81 1.03 81.24
N THR A 307 69.48 0.86 80.11
CA THR A 307 70.95 0.86 80.04
C THR A 307 71.51 2.24 80.37
N ALA A 308 70.89 3.31 79.87
CA ALA A 308 71.26 4.68 80.19
C ALA A 308 71.15 4.96 81.70
N GLU A 309 70.08 4.50 82.36
CA GLU A 309 69.94 4.62 83.82
C GLU A 309 71.02 3.87 84.59
N MET A 310 71.40 2.66 84.13
CA MET A 310 72.43 1.86 84.79
C MET A 310 73.81 2.50 84.68
N ILE A 311 74.12 3.07 83.51
CA ILE A 311 75.34 3.83 83.26
C ILE A 311 75.36 5.13 84.07
N GLN A 312 74.21 5.81 84.19
CA GLN A 312 74.09 6.99 85.05
C GLN A 312 74.40 6.68 86.52
N ARG A 313 73.88 5.56 87.05
CA ARG A 313 74.24 5.09 88.41
C ARG A 313 75.73 4.78 88.54
N MET A 314 76.34 4.19 87.51
CA MET A 314 77.78 3.95 87.48
C MET A 314 78.58 5.26 87.54
N ALA A 315 78.12 6.32 86.87
CA ALA A 315 78.76 7.64 86.95
C ALA A 315 78.69 8.22 88.37
N GLU A 316 77.53 8.08 89.04
CA GLU A 316 77.33 8.51 90.43
C GLU A 316 78.23 7.73 91.40
N ASP A 317 78.31 6.41 91.26
CA ASP A 317 79.16 5.57 92.10
C ASP A 317 80.64 5.87 91.89
N SER A 318 81.04 6.17 90.66
CA SER A 318 82.41 6.62 90.34
C SER A 318 82.75 7.95 90.99
N GLN A 319 81.78 8.88 91.07
CA GLN A 319 81.95 10.13 91.82
C GLN A 319 82.13 9.89 93.32
N LYS A 320 81.41 8.92 93.90
CA LYS A 320 81.60 8.52 95.30
C LYS A 320 82.98 7.92 95.53
N ILE A 321 83.46 7.05 94.62
CA ILE A 321 84.82 6.49 94.68
C ILE A 321 85.86 7.60 94.64
N ASN A 322 85.73 8.57 93.73
CA ASN A 322 86.65 9.71 93.65
C ASN A 322 86.72 10.48 94.98
N SER A 323 85.57 10.69 95.64
CA SER A 323 85.53 11.33 96.96
C SER A 323 86.29 10.52 98.03
N VAL A 324 86.16 9.20 98.03
CA VAL A 324 86.88 8.34 98.99
C VAL A 324 88.38 8.34 98.70
N VAL A 325 88.78 8.26 97.43
CA VAL A 325 90.18 8.27 97.00
C VAL A 325 90.85 9.59 97.37
N ASN A 326 90.16 10.72 97.23
CA ASN A 326 90.67 12.03 97.70
C ASN A 326 90.90 12.06 99.22
N VAL A 327 90.02 11.45 100.01
CA VAL A 327 90.23 11.31 101.47
C VAL A 327 91.46 10.45 101.75
N ILE A 328 91.62 9.31 101.08
CA ILE A 328 92.81 8.44 101.23
C ILE A 328 94.08 9.19 100.85
N HIS A 329 94.08 9.94 99.73
CA HIS A 329 95.21 10.75 99.30
C HIS A 329 95.59 11.76 100.39
N SER A 330 94.61 12.48 100.96
CA SER A 330 94.85 13.41 102.08
C SER A 330 95.40 12.74 103.34
N ILE A 331 94.93 11.53 103.68
CA ILE A 331 95.42 10.75 104.82
C ILE A 331 96.87 10.32 104.55
N ALA A 332 97.17 9.87 103.34
CA ALA A 332 98.51 9.45 102.94
C ALA A 332 99.50 10.63 102.96
N GLU A 333 99.07 11.81 102.51
CA GLU A 333 99.84 13.05 102.59
C GLU A 333 100.13 13.46 104.05
N GLN A 334 99.11 13.44 104.91
CA GLN A 334 99.25 13.68 106.34
C GLN A 334 100.19 12.66 106.99
N THR A 335 100.08 11.38 106.62
CA THR A 335 100.93 10.30 107.13
C THR A 335 102.38 10.46 106.68
N ASN A 336 102.61 10.87 105.43
CA ASN A 336 103.95 11.17 104.91
C ASN A 336 104.58 12.38 105.65
N LEU A 337 103.80 13.42 105.97
CA LEU A 337 104.26 14.56 106.78
C LEU A 337 104.55 14.17 108.24
N LEU A 338 103.68 13.37 108.86
CA LEU A 338 103.88 12.83 110.21
C LEU A 338 105.15 11.96 110.29
N ALA A 339 105.35 11.09 109.31
CA ALA A 339 106.51 10.22 109.22
C ALA A 339 107.80 11.02 108.97
N LEU A 340 107.76 12.07 108.16
CA LEU A 340 108.88 13.00 107.99
C LEU A 340 109.25 13.67 109.31
N ASN A 341 108.27 14.18 110.05
CA ASN A 341 108.51 14.79 111.36
C ASN A 341 109.10 13.78 112.36
N ALA A 342 108.62 12.53 112.35
CA ALA A 342 109.16 11.45 113.19
C ALA A 342 110.60 11.07 112.81
N ALA A 343 110.93 11.02 111.50
CA ALA A 343 112.28 10.74 111.02
C ALA A 343 113.27 11.85 111.41
N ILE A 344 112.83 13.13 111.35
CA ILE A 344 113.61 14.28 111.81
C ILE A 344 113.92 14.17 113.30
N GLU A 345 112.92 13.85 114.13
CA GLU A 345 113.10 13.73 115.58
C GLU A 345 113.94 12.49 115.97
N ALA A 346 113.81 11.39 115.22
CA ALA A 346 114.64 10.21 115.40
C ALA A 346 116.12 10.45 115.04
N ALA A 347 116.40 11.23 113.99
CA ALA A 347 117.77 11.68 113.66
C ALA A 347 118.34 12.59 114.75
N ARG A 348 117.50 13.40 115.40
CA ARG A 348 117.87 14.29 116.50
C ARG A 348 118.26 13.55 117.78
N ALA A 349 117.72 12.35 118.00
CA ALA A 349 118.01 11.49 119.16
C ALA A 349 119.30 10.64 119.01
N GLY A 350 120.03 10.73 117.90
CA GLY A 350 121.32 10.05 117.69
C GLY A 350 121.21 8.51 117.69
N GLU A 351 122.17 7.81 118.32
CA GLU A 351 122.22 6.34 118.35
C GLU A 351 120.99 5.70 119.02
N MET A 352 120.33 6.39 119.98
CA MET A 352 119.12 5.88 120.65
C MET A 352 117.87 5.93 119.75
N GLY A 353 117.86 6.80 118.73
CA GLY A 353 116.72 6.99 117.81
C GLY A 353 116.77 6.11 116.56
N ARG A 354 117.84 5.33 116.38
CA ARG A 354 118.14 4.63 115.13
C ARG A 354 117.07 3.61 114.72
N GLY A 355 116.49 2.88 115.67
CA GLY A 355 115.36 1.97 115.42
C GLY A 355 114.07 2.71 115.02
N PHE A 356 113.81 3.88 115.62
CA PHE A 356 112.66 4.72 115.27
C PHE A 356 112.81 5.40 113.91
N ALA A 357 114.03 5.79 113.52
CA ALA A 357 114.31 6.37 112.21
C ALA A 357 113.98 5.40 111.07
N VAL A 358 114.34 4.11 111.22
CA VAL A 358 114.01 3.06 110.23
C VAL A 358 112.50 2.88 110.10
N VAL A 359 111.76 2.86 111.21
CA VAL A 359 110.30 2.76 111.19
C VAL A 359 109.67 3.99 110.55
N ALA A 360 110.16 5.20 110.85
CA ALA A 360 109.65 6.44 110.28
C ALA A 360 109.89 6.53 108.76
N ASP A 361 111.06 6.11 108.27
CA ASP A 361 111.33 6.03 106.83
C ASP A 361 110.49 4.96 106.13
N GLU A 362 110.21 3.82 106.79
CA GLU A 362 109.32 2.78 106.25
C GLU A 362 107.86 3.28 106.16
N VAL A 363 107.36 3.97 107.20
CA VAL A 363 106.02 4.60 107.19
C VAL A 363 105.94 5.68 106.11
N ARG A 364 107.00 6.48 105.94
CA ARG A 364 107.07 7.52 104.90
C ARG A 364 107.06 6.90 103.50
N ASN A 365 107.80 5.82 103.27
CA ASN A 365 107.83 5.10 102.01
C ASN A 365 106.46 4.45 101.71
N LEU A 366 105.82 3.88 102.73
CA LEU A 366 104.46 3.36 102.63
C LEU A 366 103.45 4.46 102.28
N ALA A 367 103.53 5.62 102.94
CA ALA A 367 102.66 6.76 102.66
C ALA A 367 102.82 7.29 101.23
N ARG A 368 104.06 7.39 100.72
CA ARG A 368 104.32 7.72 99.31
C ARG A 368 103.74 6.69 98.34
N ARG A 369 103.90 5.39 98.63
CA ARG A 369 103.28 4.33 97.83
C ARG A 369 101.76 4.46 97.81
N VAL A 370 101.13 4.78 98.94
CA VAL A 370 99.68 5.04 99.00
C VAL A 370 99.31 6.26 98.15
N GLN A 371 100.06 7.37 98.21
CA GLN A 371 99.82 8.55 97.37
C GLN A 371 99.89 8.21 95.87
N THR A 372 100.95 7.53 95.43
CA THR A 372 101.10 7.11 94.03
C THR A 372 99.95 6.20 93.59
N SER A 373 99.54 5.23 94.42
CA SER A 373 98.38 4.39 94.11
C SER A 373 97.06 5.17 94.08
N THR A 374 96.88 6.19 94.93
CA THR A 374 95.69 7.05 94.87
C THR A 374 95.68 7.94 93.63
N ASP A 375 96.83 8.40 93.12
CA ASP A 375 96.93 9.15 91.87
C ASP A 375 96.57 8.27 90.66
N GLU A 376 97.07 7.03 90.65
CA GLU A 376 96.71 6.03 89.63
C GLU A 376 95.20 5.73 89.65
N ILE A 377 94.61 5.54 90.84
CA ILE A 377 93.16 5.33 90.98
C ILE A 377 92.37 6.57 90.54
N THR A 378 92.81 7.77 90.89
CA THR A 378 92.16 9.03 90.48
C THR A 378 92.13 9.15 88.96
N THR A 379 93.24 8.80 88.29
CA THR A 379 93.33 8.78 86.83
C THR A 379 92.37 7.75 86.24
N MET A 380 92.33 6.52 86.77
CA MET A 380 91.40 5.48 86.33
C MET A 380 89.94 5.88 86.51
N VAL A 381 89.58 6.49 87.66
CA VAL A 381 88.22 6.96 87.94
C VAL A 381 87.84 8.11 87.00
N SER A 382 88.74 9.03 86.69
CA SER A 382 88.52 10.11 85.73
C SER A 382 88.26 9.57 84.31
N THR A 383 89.07 8.61 83.84
CA THR A 383 88.84 7.93 82.56
C THR A 383 87.50 7.20 82.53
N LEU A 384 87.17 6.51 83.62
CA LEU A 384 85.90 5.81 83.75
C LEU A 384 84.72 6.80 83.72
N GLN A 385 84.78 7.92 84.44
CA GLN A 385 83.76 8.97 84.39
C GLN A 385 83.57 9.55 82.99
N SER A 386 84.67 9.82 82.26
CA SER A 386 84.59 10.28 80.86
C SER A 386 83.89 9.25 79.99
N GLY A 387 84.31 7.97 80.03
CA GLY A 387 83.71 6.92 79.23
C GLY A 387 82.23 6.65 79.60
N THR A 388 81.87 6.85 80.86
CA THR A 388 80.47 6.73 81.32
C THR A 388 79.61 7.85 80.74
N ARG A 389 80.14 9.07 80.66
CA ARG A 389 79.45 10.24 80.08
C ARG A 389 79.22 10.07 78.59
N ASP A 390 80.26 9.67 77.86
CA ASP A 390 80.17 9.37 76.42
C ASP A 390 79.14 8.26 76.14
N ALA A 391 79.06 7.26 77.03
CA ALA A 391 78.08 6.19 76.91
C ALA A 391 76.64 6.67 77.18
N VAL A 392 76.41 7.61 78.12
CA VAL A 392 75.09 8.22 78.33
C VAL A 392 74.65 9.00 77.09
N ASP A 393 75.53 9.82 76.52
CA ASP A 393 75.22 10.62 75.32
C ASP A 393 74.88 9.71 74.14
N PHE A 394 75.65 8.62 73.94
CA PHE A 394 75.38 7.62 72.91
C PHE A 394 74.04 6.90 73.12
N MET A 395 73.68 6.59 74.37
CA MET A 395 72.40 5.97 74.70
C MET A 395 71.22 6.92 74.46
N GLN A 396 71.36 8.21 74.76
CA GLN A 396 70.34 9.21 74.42
C GLN A 396 70.13 9.32 72.91
N ASP A 397 71.19 9.44 72.12
CA ASP A 397 71.10 9.46 70.65
C ASP A 397 70.47 8.17 70.10
N SER A 398 70.83 7.01 70.67
CA SER A 398 70.23 5.72 70.31
C SER A 398 68.73 5.65 70.64
N SER A 399 68.30 6.27 71.75
CA SER A 399 66.89 6.36 72.14
C SER A 399 66.09 7.21 71.13
N PHE A 400 66.62 8.39 70.76
CA PHE A 400 66.00 9.24 69.74
C PHE A 400 65.85 8.53 68.38
N LYS A 401 66.89 7.80 67.95
CA LYS A 401 66.85 7.01 66.71
C LYS A 401 65.83 5.87 66.78
N ALA A 402 65.70 5.21 67.92
CA ALA A 402 64.68 4.18 68.12
C ALA A 402 63.27 4.75 68.01
N ASP A 403 63.00 5.91 68.61
CA ASP A 403 61.71 6.60 68.49
C ASP A 403 61.41 7.02 67.04
N GLU A 404 62.41 7.52 66.30
CA GLU A 404 62.26 7.83 64.88
C GLU A 404 61.90 6.58 64.06
N CYS A 405 62.56 5.44 64.33
CA CYS A 405 62.23 4.19 63.66
C CYS A 405 60.80 3.69 64.00
N VAL A 406 60.30 3.91 65.22
CA VAL A 406 58.90 3.60 65.57
C VAL A 406 57.94 4.44 64.74
N GLN A 407 58.23 5.73 64.57
CA GLN A 407 57.41 6.63 63.75
C GLN A 407 57.40 6.20 62.27
N GLN A 408 58.58 5.89 61.70
CA GLN A 408 58.69 5.40 60.33
C GLN A 408 57.97 4.05 60.13
N ALA A 409 58.05 3.14 61.10
CA ALA A 409 57.31 1.88 61.06
C ALA A 409 55.80 2.13 61.06
N ARG A 410 55.31 3.07 61.86
CA ARG A 410 53.89 3.46 61.87
C ARG A 410 53.43 3.98 60.51
N GLU A 411 54.20 4.88 59.90
CA GLU A 411 53.90 5.43 58.57
C GLU A 411 53.85 4.32 57.50
N ALA A 412 54.79 3.37 57.54
CA ALA A 412 54.77 2.19 56.66
C ALA A 412 53.51 1.32 56.89
N GLY A 413 53.09 1.15 58.14
CA GLY A 413 51.88 0.40 58.51
C GLY A 413 50.59 1.07 58.07
N GLU A 414 50.54 2.41 58.04
CA GLU A 414 49.44 3.20 57.50
C GLU A 414 49.39 3.13 55.96
N ALA A 415 50.55 3.20 55.29
CA ALA A 415 50.65 3.03 53.84
C ALA A 415 50.18 1.64 53.38
N LEU A 416 50.57 0.57 54.08
CA LEU A 416 50.10 -0.79 53.80
C LEU A 416 48.59 -0.95 53.99
N ALA A 417 48.01 -0.28 54.98
CA ALA A 417 46.55 -0.27 55.17
C ALA A 417 45.82 0.47 54.03
N ALA A 418 46.38 1.59 53.55
CA ALA A 418 45.85 2.29 52.39
C ALA A 418 45.92 1.44 51.11
N ILE A 419 47.01 0.71 50.90
CA ILE A 419 47.16 -0.24 49.80
C ILE A 419 46.08 -1.34 49.88
N ALA A 420 45.90 -1.97 51.04
CA ALA A 420 44.88 -3.01 51.22
C ALA A 420 43.47 -2.49 50.88
N SER A 421 43.13 -1.28 51.34
CA SER A 421 41.85 -0.63 51.03
C SER A 421 41.66 -0.37 49.52
N ALA A 422 42.69 0.13 48.84
CA ALA A 422 42.65 0.37 47.40
C ALA A 422 42.50 -0.94 46.60
N VAL A 423 43.21 -1.99 47.01
CA VAL A 423 43.12 -3.32 46.40
C VAL A 423 41.75 -3.95 46.62
N ALA A 424 41.15 -3.77 47.80
CA ALA A 424 39.79 -4.22 48.08
C ALA A 424 38.76 -3.53 47.15
N GLN A 425 38.90 -2.23 46.90
CA GLN A 425 38.08 -1.51 45.92
C GLN A 425 38.31 -2.04 44.49
N MET A 426 39.56 -2.32 44.09
CA MET A 426 39.84 -2.94 42.79
C MET A 426 39.13 -4.29 42.62
N ARG A 427 39.10 -5.11 43.68
CA ARG A 427 38.40 -6.40 43.67
C ARG A 427 36.90 -6.24 43.44
N GLU A 428 36.29 -5.26 44.09
CA GLU A 428 34.87 -4.93 43.92
C GLU A 428 34.59 -4.45 42.49
N SER A 429 35.38 -3.50 41.98
CA SER A 429 35.26 -3.00 40.60
C SER A 429 35.39 -4.12 39.57
N ASN A 430 36.34 -5.05 39.74
CA ASN A 430 36.47 -6.20 38.84
C ASN A 430 35.27 -7.15 38.91
N THR A 431 34.63 -7.29 40.07
CA THR A 431 33.40 -8.07 40.19
C THR A 431 32.27 -7.42 39.37
N GLN A 432 32.15 -6.09 39.43
CA GLN A 432 31.18 -5.34 38.62
C GLN A 432 31.49 -5.42 37.13
N ILE A 433 32.76 -5.34 36.72
CA ILE A 433 33.18 -5.52 35.32
C ILE A 433 32.81 -6.91 34.82
N ALA A 434 33.02 -7.96 35.62
CA ALA A 434 32.63 -9.33 35.23
C ALA A 434 31.10 -9.47 35.04
N VAL A 435 30.30 -8.86 35.92
CA VAL A 435 28.83 -8.82 35.77
C VAL A 435 28.41 -8.05 34.51
N ALA A 436 29.02 -6.89 34.27
CA ALA A 436 28.74 -6.07 33.08
C ALA A 436 29.11 -6.81 31.78
N ALA A 437 30.24 -7.53 31.77
CA ALA A 437 30.64 -8.36 30.65
C ALA A 437 29.64 -9.51 30.41
N GLN A 438 29.13 -10.15 31.46
CA GLN A 438 28.08 -11.17 31.32
C GLN A 438 26.79 -10.59 30.72
N GLN A 439 26.38 -9.38 31.13
CA GLN A 439 25.24 -8.69 30.54
C GLN A 439 25.49 -8.33 29.07
N GLN A 440 26.68 -7.83 28.73
CA GLN A 440 27.04 -7.56 27.33
C GLN A 440 27.03 -8.82 26.47
N SER A 441 27.44 -9.97 27.02
CA SER A 441 27.36 -11.25 26.29
C SER A 441 25.92 -11.63 25.96
N GLN A 442 24.96 -11.35 26.85
CA GLN A 442 23.55 -11.58 26.57
C GLN A 442 23.03 -10.65 25.48
N VAL A 443 23.41 -9.36 25.53
CA VAL A 443 23.04 -8.38 24.50
C VAL A 443 23.62 -8.77 23.14
N ALA A 444 24.86 -9.25 23.09
CA ALA A 444 25.48 -9.70 21.85
C ALA A 444 24.73 -10.90 21.23
N GLU A 445 24.26 -11.85 22.04
CA GLU A 445 23.44 -12.97 21.58
C GLU A 445 22.08 -12.51 21.05
N ASP A 446 21.43 -11.55 21.72
CA ASP A 446 20.16 -10.97 21.25
C ASP A 446 20.35 -10.19 19.94
N MET A 447 21.47 -9.46 19.80
CA MET A 447 21.84 -8.80 18.54
C MET A 447 22.09 -9.81 17.43
N ASN A 448 22.78 -10.93 17.71
CA ASN A 448 23.02 -11.99 16.74
C ASN A 448 21.69 -12.56 16.20
N ARG A 449 20.72 -12.82 17.08
CA ARG A 449 19.37 -13.26 16.69
C ARG A 449 18.64 -12.23 15.84
N ALA A 450 18.75 -10.94 16.18
CA ALA A 450 18.15 -9.87 15.41
C ALA A 450 18.75 -9.79 13.99
N VAL A 451 20.07 -9.95 13.86
CA VAL A 451 20.78 -9.95 12.57
C VAL A 451 20.36 -11.14 11.70
N VAL A 452 20.23 -12.34 12.28
CA VAL A 452 19.68 -13.51 11.56
C VAL A 452 18.25 -13.23 11.08
N SER A 453 17.40 -12.65 11.93
CA SER A 453 16.03 -12.28 11.53
C SER A 453 16.02 -11.25 10.40
N ILE A 454 16.92 -10.27 10.40
CA ILE A 454 17.04 -9.28 9.31
C ILE A 454 17.44 -9.98 8.02
N ARG A 455 18.39 -10.91 8.08
CA ARG A 455 18.81 -11.71 6.92
C ARG A 455 17.64 -12.50 6.33
N ASP A 456 16.87 -13.19 7.15
CA ASP A 456 15.69 -13.97 6.72
C ASP A 456 14.60 -13.10 6.09
N VAL A 457 14.38 -11.89 6.62
CA VAL A 457 13.44 -10.92 6.05
C VAL A 457 13.98 -10.38 4.72
N THR A 458 15.27 -10.11 4.64
CA THR A 458 15.93 -9.64 3.41
C THR A 458 15.80 -10.68 2.30
N GLU A 459 16.07 -11.96 2.59
CA GLU A 459 15.92 -13.05 1.62
C GLU A 459 14.47 -13.21 1.14
N ARG A 460 13.50 -13.20 2.06
CA ARG A 460 12.07 -13.21 1.69
C ARG A 460 11.67 -12.02 0.84
N THR A 461 12.19 -10.84 1.14
CA THR A 461 11.92 -9.61 0.38
C THR A 461 12.49 -9.72 -1.03
N VAL A 462 13.68 -10.30 -1.20
CA VAL A 462 14.25 -10.57 -2.53
C VAL A 462 13.35 -11.49 -3.35
N ILE A 463 12.84 -12.57 -2.78
CA ILE A 463 11.91 -13.49 -3.45
C ILE A 463 10.64 -12.74 -3.87
N GLN A 464 10.01 -12.01 -2.96
CA GLN A 464 8.80 -11.23 -3.25
C GLN A 464 9.02 -10.15 -4.32
N THR A 465 10.23 -9.57 -4.35
CA THR A 465 10.62 -8.57 -5.35
C THR A 465 10.72 -9.21 -6.74
N VAL A 466 11.27 -10.43 -6.83
CA VAL A 466 11.33 -11.20 -8.09
C VAL A 466 9.92 -11.55 -8.58
N ASP A 467 9.04 -12.03 -7.70
CA ASP A 467 7.65 -12.35 -8.05
C ASP A 467 6.88 -11.11 -8.51
N SER A 468 7.08 -9.98 -7.84
CA SER A 468 6.46 -8.69 -8.20
C SER A 468 6.97 -8.17 -9.55
N ALA A 469 8.26 -8.34 -9.85
CA ALA A 469 8.83 -8.00 -11.14
C ALA A 469 8.24 -8.88 -12.26
N SER A 470 8.08 -10.19 -12.01
CA SER A 470 7.42 -11.10 -12.96
C SER A 470 5.95 -10.74 -13.19
N THR A 471 5.22 -10.38 -12.14
CA THR A 471 3.82 -9.94 -12.25
C THR A 471 3.72 -8.63 -13.04
N SER A 472 4.69 -7.73 -12.89
CA SER A 472 4.76 -6.49 -13.67
C SER A 472 4.97 -6.78 -15.16
N ASP A 473 5.84 -7.72 -15.50
CA ASP A 473 6.06 -8.16 -16.89
C ASP A 473 4.79 -8.77 -17.52
N GLN A 474 4.04 -9.56 -16.74
CA GLN A 474 2.73 -10.08 -17.16
C GLN A 474 1.72 -8.95 -17.40
N LEU A 475 1.65 -7.95 -16.51
CA LEU A 475 0.75 -6.80 -16.68
C LEU A 475 1.09 -5.98 -17.93
N ALA A 476 2.38 -5.75 -18.20
CA ALA A 476 2.83 -5.07 -19.42
C ALA A 476 2.44 -5.87 -20.67
N THR A 477 2.58 -7.21 -20.63
CA THR A 477 2.15 -8.10 -21.72
C THR A 477 0.63 -7.99 -21.96
N LEU A 478 -0.19 -8.06 -20.91
CA LEU A 478 -1.64 -7.92 -21.01
C LEU A 478 -2.06 -6.53 -21.52
N ALA A 479 -1.38 -5.46 -21.09
CA ALA A 479 -1.61 -4.12 -21.58
C ALA A 479 -1.29 -4.00 -23.08
N GLY A 480 -0.20 -4.63 -23.53
CA GLY A 480 0.17 -4.75 -24.94
C GLY A 480 -0.87 -5.51 -25.77
N GLU A 481 -1.38 -6.63 -25.26
CA GLU A 481 -2.46 -7.41 -25.90
C GLU A 481 -3.75 -6.60 -26.03
N LEU A 482 -4.16 -5.88 -24.96
CA LEU A 482 -5.32 -4.98 -25.00
C LEU A 482 -5.15 -3.86 -26.03
N ASN A 483 -3.97 -3.24 -26.08
CA ASN A 483 -3.69 -2.17 -27.04
C ASN A 483 -3.68 -2.70 -28.48
N SER A 484 -3.15 -3.91 -28.71
CA SER A 484 -3.19 -4.58 -30.01
C SER A 484 -4.61 -4.91 -30.46
N ALA A 485 -5.44 -5.46 -29.56
CA ALA A 485 -6.85 -5.76 -29.83
C ALA A 485 -7.65 -4.50 -30.16
N ILE A 486 -7.39 -3.39 -29.46
CA ILE A 486 -8.00 -2.09 -29.76
C ILE A 486 -7.49 -1.52 -31.07
N GLY A 487 -6.20 -1.68 -31.39
CA GLY A 487 -5.62 -1.21 -32.65
C GLY A 487 -6.22 -1.86 -33.91
N GLN A 488 -6.93 -2.99 -33.78
CA GLN A 488 -7.70 -3.60 -34.86
C GLN A 488 -8.98 -2.81 -35.18
N LEU A 489 -9.51 -2.03 -34.23
CA LEU A 489 -10.63 -1.13 -34.42
C LEU A 489 -10.12 0.20 -34.97
N ARG A 490 -10.67 0.64 -36.10
CA ARG A 490 -10.35 1.95 -36.69
C ARG A 490 -11.25 3.00 -36.05
N LEU A 491 -10.66 4.06 -35.50
CA LEU A 491 -11.38 5.10 -34.75
C LEU A 491 -11.73 6.31 -35.60
#